data_AF-A0A1X6ZYT9-F1
#
_entry.id   AF-A0A1X6ZYT9-F1
#
_cell.length_a   1.000
_cell.length_b   1.000
_cell.length_c   1.000
_cell.angle_alpha   90.00
_cell.angle_beta   90.00
_cell.angle_gamma   90.00
#
_symmetry.space_group_name_H-M   'P 1'
#
loop_
_entity.id
_entity.type
_entity.pdbx_description
1 polymer ?
#
loop_
_entity_poly.entity_id
_entity_poly.type
_entity_poly.pdbx_seq_one_letter_code
_entity_poly.pdbx_strand_id
1 'polypeptide(L)' 'MKVFSTTQLRRNTSEILEAVQCEPVLITRYGKSLFAMISREHFDAIATTLMHSLWMNFIHAGHLISESE' A
#
# COMPACT_ATOMS: atom_id res chain seq x y z
N MET A 1 9.18 -2.36 8.99
CA MET A 1 9.20 -1.36 7.91
C MET A 1 10.56 -0.67 7.89
N LYS A 2 11.40 -1.01 6.91
CA LYS A 2 12.72 -0.37 6.72
C LYS A 2 12.58 1.03 6.12
N VAL A 3 13.55 1.89 6.40
CA VAL A 3 13.59 3.28 5.91
C VAL A 3 14.92 3.55 5.21
N PHE A 4 14.87 4.05 3.99
CA PHE A 4 16.03 4.48 3.23
C PHE A 4 15.88 5.93 2.79
N SER A 5 17.01 6.61 2.61
CA SER A 5 17.05 7.91 1.96
C SER A 5 17.07 7.77 0.43
N THR A 6 16.70 8.83 -0.29
CA THR A 6 16.87 8.89 -1.76
C THR A 6 18.33 8.66 -2.20
N THR A 7 19.30 8.99 -1.35
CA THR A 7 20.73 8.75 -1.61
C THR A 7 21.07 7.25 -1.52
N GLN A 8 20.54 6.56 -0.51
CA GLN A 8 20.68 5.10 -0.38
C GLN A 8 19.95 4.37 -1.51
N LEU A 9 18.77 4.85 -1.90
CA LEU A 9 18.04 4.31 -3.06
C LEU A 9 18.88 4.29 -4.32
N ARG A 10 19.66 5.35 -4.56
CA ARG A 10 20.53 5.43 -5.74
C ARG A 10 21.75 4.51 -5.67
N ARG A 11 22.25 4.20 -4.47
CA ARG A 11 23.50 3.46 -4.26
C ARG A 11 23.29 1.97 -4.01
N ASN A 12 22.16 1.60 -3.39
CA ASN A 12 21.88 0.27 -2.85
C ASN A 12 20.55 -0.27 -3.40
N THR A 13 20.25 -0.05 -4.69
CA THR A 13 18.96 -0.42 -5.28
C THR A 13 18.62 -1.90 -5.08
N SER A 14 19.58 -2.82 -5.23
CA SER A 14 19.34 -4.26 -5.07
C SER A 14 18.90 -4.64 -3.65
N GLU A 15 19.60 -4.15 -2.63
CA GLU A 15 19.26 -4.39 -1.22
C GLU A 15 17.84 -3.89 -0.90
N ILE A 16 17.46 -2.75 -1.47
CA ILE A 16 16.12 -2.18 -1.29
C ILE A 16 15.07 -3.02 -2.01
N LEU A 17 15.35 -3.49 -3.22
CA LEU A 17 14.42 -4.36 -3.96
C LEU A 17 14.22 -5.71 -3.28
N GLU A 18 15.27 -6.28 -2.68
CA GLU A 18 15.19 -7.48 -1.85
C GLU A 18 14.34 -7.22 -0.59
N ALA A 19 14.57 -6.09 0.09
CA ALA A 19 13.78 -5.70 1.25
C ALA A 19 12.28 -5.53 0.91
N VAL A 20 11.97 -4.93 -0.24
CA VAL A 20 10.60 -4.70 -0.74
C VAL A 20 9.82 -6.00 -0.98
N GLN A 21 10.51 -7.12 -1.27
CA GLN A 21 9.83 -8.42 -1.41
C GLN A 21 9.28 -8.94 -0.07
N CYS A 22 9.97 -8.65 1.03
CA CYS A 22 9.60 -9.15 2.35
C CYS A 22 8.67 -8.20 3.10
N GLU A 23 8.88 -6.88 2.99
CA GLU A 23 8.12 -5.88 3.73
C GLU A 23 8.05 -4.54 2.98
N PRO A 24 7.04 -3.69 3.29
CA PRO A 24 7.04 -2.30 2.85
C PRO A 24 8.28 -1.54 3.28
N VAL A 25 8.80 -0.71 2.37
CA VAL A 25 9.98 0.12 2.57
C VAL A 25 9.63 1.59 2.40
N LEU A 26 10.06 2.44 3.33
CA LEU A 26 9.88 3.90 3.24
C LEU A 26 11.09 4.56 2.56
N ILE A 27 10.84 5.41 1.57
CA ILE A 27 11.85 6.29 0.99
C ILE A 27 11.66 7.71 1.52
N THR A 28 12.75 8.29 2.01
CA THR A 28 12.79 9.62 2.62
C THR A 28 13.75 10.55 1.90
N ARG A 29 13.50 11.86 1.98
CA ARG A 29 14.39 12.91 1.49
C ARG A 29 14.48 14.02 2.52
N TYR A 30 15.69 14.34 2.99
CA TYR A 30 15.93 15.34 4.04
C TYR A 30 15.07 15.12 5.30
N GLY A 31 14.94 13.87 5.74
CA GLY A 31 14.14 13.50 6.92
C GLY A 31 12.63 13.49 6.71
N LYS A 32 12.13 13.84 5.52
CA LYS A 32 10.69 13.78 5.18
C LYS A 32 10.37 12.51 4.41
N SER A 33 9.25 11.88 4.74
CA SER A 33 8.69 10.77 3.96
C SER A 33 8.34 11.26 2.55
N LEU A 34 8.72 10.48 1.53
CA LEU A 34 8.47 10.79 0.13
C LEU A 34 7.48 9.80 -0.49
N PHE A 35 7.80 8.50 -0.44
CA PHE A 35 6.92 7.42 -0.88
C PHE A 35 7.28 6.11 -0.19
N ALA A 36 6.34 5.16 -0.19
CA ALA A 36 6.60 3.77 0.21
C ALA A 36 6.71 2.89 -1.04
N MET A 37 7.64 1.94 -1.01
CA MET A 37 7.74 0.86 -1.99
C MET A 37 7.20 -0.41 -1.37
N ILE A 38 6.37 -1.14 -2.12
CA ILE A 38 5.80 -2.43 -1.73
C ILE A 38 5.91 -3.39 -2.90
N SER A 39 5.92 -4.69 -2.60
CA SER A 39 5.86 -5.71 -3.66
C SER A 39 4.50 -5.65 -4.37
N ARG A 40 4.49 -6.12 -5.62
CA ARG A 40 3.26 -6.22 -6.41
C ARG A 40 2.21 -7.08 -5.70
N GLU A 41 2.62 -8.21 -5.14
CA GLU A 41 1.74 -9.12 -4.43
C GLU A 41 1.07 -8.45 -3.22
N HIS A 42 1.83 -7.68 -2.44
CA HIS A 42 1.27 -6.88 -1.35
C HIS A 42 0.28 -5.82 -1.84
N PHE A 43 0.62 -5.13 -2.94
CA PHE A 43 -0.30 -4.15 -3.52
C PHE A 43 -1.61 -4.80 -3.97
N ASP A 44 -1.54 -5.93 -4.67
CA ASP A 44 -2.71 -6.64 -5.19
C ASP A 44 -3.61 -7.15 -4.04
N ALA A 45 -3.02 -7.62 -2.93
CA ALA A 45 -3.76 -8.02 -1.74
C ALA A 45 -4.51 -6.85 -1.09
N ILE A 46 -3.84 -5.69 -0.95
CA ILE A 46 -4.44 -4.46 -0.40
C ILE A 46 -5.57 -3.97 -1.32
N ALA A 47 -5.32 -3.90 -2.62
CA ALA A 47 -6.29 -3.44 -3.61
C ALA A 47 -7.54 -4.34 -3.63
N THR A 48 -7.35 -5.66 -3.60
CA THR A 48 -8.46 -6.62 -3.55
C THR A 48 -9.28 -6.45 -2.28
N THR A 49 -8.61 -6.29 -1.13
CA THR A 49 -9.29 -6.09 0.17
C THR A 49 -10.09 -4.79 0.19
N LEU A 50 -9.52 -3.70 -0.33
CA LEU A 50 -10.21 -2.41 -0.45
C LEU A 50 -11.43 -2.51 -1.37
N MET A 51 -11.27 -3.12 -2.54
CA MET A 51 -12.38 -3.32 -3.48
C MET A 51 -13.50 -4.15 -2.89
N HIS A 52 -13.17 -5.24 -2.20
CA HIS A 52 -14.16 -6.08 -1.52
C HIS A 52 -14.90 -5.30 -0.42
N SER A 53 -14.17 -4.49 0.35
CA SER A 53 -14.75 -3.65 1.41
C SER A 53 -15.69 -2.58 0.84
N LEU A 54 -15.29 -1.93 -0.25
CA LEU A 54 -16.12 -0.95 -0.95
C LEU A 54 -17.38 -1.59 -1.54
N TRP A 55 -17.26 -2.78 -2.13
CA TRP A 55 -18.38 -3.53 -2.68
C TRP A 55 -19.39 -3.92 -1.59
N MET A 56 -18.91 -4.45 -0.45
CA MET A 56 -19.78 -4.81 0.68
C MET A 56 -20.49 -3.61 1.28
N ASN A 57 -19.82 -2.45 1.37
CA ASN A 57 -20.45 -1.21 1.82
C ASN A 57 -21.52 -0.71 0.84
N PHE A 58 -21.30 -0.86 -0.46
CA PHE A 58 -22.29 -0.50 -1.48
C PHE A 58 -23.55 -1.38 -1.38
N ILE A 59 -23.39 -2.69 -1.19
CA ILE A 59 -24.51 -3.62 -0.98
C ILE A 59 -25.29 -3.25 0.29
N HIS A 60 -24.60 -3.01 1.41
CA HIS A 60 -25.25 -2.62 2.67
C HIS A 60 -26.03 -1.31 2.52
N ALA A 61 -25.46 -0.31 1.84
CA ALA A 61 -26.14 0.95 1.56
C ALA A 61 -27.39 0.76 0.69
N GLY A 62 -27.32 -0.10 -0.33
CA GLY A 62 -28.47 -0.45 -1.15
C GLY A 62 -29.57 -1.19 -0.38
N HIS A 63 -29.20 -2.06 0.57
CA HIS A 63 -30.17 -2.77 1.41
C HIS A 63 -30.91 -1.83 2.37
N LEU A 64 -30.20 -0.87 2.98
CA LEU A 64 -30.81 0.14 3.86
C LEU A 64 -31.81 1.05 3.12
N ILE A 65 -31.56 1.37 1.85
CA ILE A 65 -32.49 2.15 1.02
C ILE A 65 -33.75 1.34 0.71
N SER A 66 -33.64 0.02 0.53
CA SER A 66 -34.77 -0.86 0.24
C SER A 66 -35.65 -1.18 1.46
N GLU A 67 -35.14 -1.04 2.69
CA GLU A 67 -35.91 -1.26 3.92
C GLU A 67 -36.61 0.02 4.44
N SER A 68 -36.38 1.16 3.78
CA SER A 68 -36.99 2.45 4.13
C SER A 68 -38.12 2.90 3.19
N GLU A 69 -38.52 2.06 2.24
CA GLU A 69 -39.77 2.13 1.47
C GLU A 69 -40.83 1.17 2.03
#